data_AF-A0A2M7N6I6-F1
#
_entry.id   AF-A0A2M7N6I6-F1
#
_cell.length_a   1.000
_cell.length_b   1.000
_cell.length_c   1.000
_cell.angle_alpha   90.00
_cell.angle_beta   90.00
_cell.angle_gamma   90.00
#
_symmetry.space_group_name_H-M   'P 1'
#
loop_
_entity.id
_entity.type
_entity.pdbx_description
1 polymer ?
#
loop_
_entity_poly.entity_id
_entity_poly.type
_entity_poly.pdbx_seq_one_letter_code
_entity_poly.pdbx_strand_id
1 'polypeptide(L)'
;MIESLLHTRLHDPFALLGLHRESNEWVIRVYEPYASQVALLSNTENQLFKKINPGGLFEWRGLTAPPQPYRVRVSEGIASRDIYDPYQFPSNISEQDLYLFGEGRLNQGYRMFGSHS
;
A
#
# COMPACT_ATOMS: atom_id res chain seq x y z
N MET A 1 -3.84 -7.67 -13.82
CA MET A 1 -3.24 -6.96 -12.67
C MET A 1 -3.20 -7.82 -11.42
N ILE A 2 -4.35 -8.33 -10.93
CA ILE A 2 -4.41 -9.13 -9.68
C ILE A 2 -3.58 -10.42 -9.77
N GLU A 3 -3.66 -11.19 -10.86
CA GLU A 3 -2.79 -12.38 -11.02
C GLU A 3 -1.30 -12.04 -11.08
N SER A 4 -0.94 -10.92 -11.70
CA SER A 4 0.44 -10.44 -11.75
C SER A 4 0.97 -10.08 -10.36
N LEU A 5 0.13 -9.52 -9.49
CA LEU A 5 0.47 -9.28 -8.08
C LEU A 5 0.74 -10.61 -7.36
N LEU A 6 -0.16 -11.59 -7.51
CA LEU A 6 -0.06 -12.90 -6.85
C LEU A 6 1.17 -13.70 -7.31
N HIS A 7 1.61 -13.49 -8.56
CA HIS A 7 2.83 -14.10 -9.10
C HIS A 7 4.08 -13.21 -8.95
N THR A 8 4.02 -12.11 -8.19
CA THR A 8 5.14 -11.17 -7.99
C THR A 8 5.74 -10.63 -9.30
N ARG A 9 4.90 -10.45 -10.33
CA ARG A 9 5.25 -9.93 -11.66
C ARG A 9 4.71 -8.53 -11.92
N LEU A 10 4.10 -7.90 -10.91
CA LEU A 10 3.59 -6.55 -11.05
C LEU A 10 4.77 -5.56 -10.95
N HIS A 11 5.04 -4.86 -12.05
CA HIS A 11 6.14 -3.90 -12.15
C HIS A 11 5.93 -2.67 -11.25
N ASP A 12 4.67 -2.27 -11.06
CA ASP A 12 4.28 -1.15 -10.22
C ASP A 12 3.16 -1.58 -9.25
N PRO A 13 3.53 -1.99 -8.03
CA PRO A 13 2.56 -2.28 -6.98
C PRO A 13 1.76 -1.06 -6.54
N PHE A 14 2.31 0.16 -6.63
CA PHE A 14 1.61 1.39 -6.22
C PHE A 14 0.44 1.69 -7.15
N ALA A 15 0.47 1.26 -8.41
CA ALA A 15 -0.67 1.39 -9.32
C ALA A 15 -1.90 0.56 -8.89
N LEU A 16 -1.72 -0.44 -8.03
CA LEU A 16 -2.80 -1.32 -7.57
C LEU A 16 -3.06 -1.20 -6.07
N LEU A 17 -2.02 -1.14 -5.24
CA LEU A 17 -2.09 -1.13 -3.78
C LEU A 17 -2.06 0.29 -3.22
N GLY A 18 -2.58 0.46 -2.01
CA GLY A 18 -2.71 1.77 -1.36
C GLY A 18 -4.06 2.43 -1.66
N LEU A 19 -4.11 3.75 -1.45
CA LEU A 19 -5.32 4.56 -1.66
C LEU A 19 -5.41 5.06 -3.10
N HIS A 20 -6.49 4.71 -3.78
CA HIS A 20 -6.79 5.06 -5.15
C HIS A 20 -8.16 5.71 -5.28
N ARG A 21 -8.37 6.49 -6.34
CA ARG A 21 -9.68 7.02 -6.71
C ARG A 21 -10.20 6.29 -7.93
N GLU A 22 -11.33 5.60 -7.78
CA GLU A 22 -12.02 4.93 -8.88
C GLU A 22 -13.39 5.55 -9.10
N SER A 23 -13.57 6.19 -10.26
CA SER A 23 -14.77 6.95 -10.59
C SER A 23 -15.11 8.00 -9.52
N ASN A 24 -16.15 7.75 -8.72
CA ASN A 24 -16.63 8.68 -7.68
C ASN A 24 -16.38 8.15 -6.25
N GLU A 25 -15.63 7.05 -6.13
CA GLU A 25 -15.32 6.41 -4.86
C GLU A 25 -13.80 6.35 -4.64
N TRP A 26 -13.43 6.28 -3.36
CA TRP A 26 -12.09 5.99 -2.92
C TRP A 26 -11.98 4.51 -2.62
N VAL A 27 -10.91 3.90 -3.11
CA VAL A 27 -10.65 2.47 -2.98
C VAL A 27 -9.31 2.30 -2.28
N ILE A 28 -9.26 1.49 -1.24
CA ILE A 28 -8.00 1.07 -0.61
C ILE A 28 -7.80 -0.39 -0.88
N ARG A 29 -6.64 -0.75 -1.43
CA ARG A 29 -6.28 -2.15 -1.67
C ARG A 29 -5.05 -2.52 -0.85
N VAL A 30 -5.20 -3.54 -0.04
CA VAL A 30 -4.15 -4.06 0.83
C VAL A 30 -3.91 -5.52 0.51
N TYR A 31 -2.64 -5.90 0.38
CA TYR A 31 -2.22 -7.28 0.14
C TYR A 31 -1.62 -7.88 1.41
N GLU A 32 -2.39 -8.76 2.04
CA GLU A 32 -2.05 -9.44 3.30
C GLU A 32 -2.38 -10.94 3.16
N PRO A 33 -1.43 -11.77 2.66
CA PRO A 33 -1.69 -13.17 2.28
C PRO A 33 -2.19 -14.05 3.43
N TYR A 34 -1.73 -13.78 4.66
CA TYR A 34 -2.03 -14.58 5.84
C TYR A 34 -3.20 -14.03 6.68
N ALA A 35 -3.71 -12.85 6.34
CA ALA A 35 -4.79 -12.24 7.08
C ALA A 35 -6.12 -12.96 6.85
N SER A 36 -6.86 -13.17 7.95
CA SER A 36 -8.26 -13.57 7.90
C SER A 36 -9.17 -12.37 7.65
N GLN A 37 -8.81 -11.20 8.17
CA GLN A 37 -9.60 -9.97 8.04
C GLN A 37 -8.72 -8.73 8.09
N VAL A 38 -9.12 -7.69 7.35
CA VAL A 38 -8.52 -6.36 7.39
C VAL A 38 -9.61 -5.33 7.66
N ALA A 39 -9.34 -4.35 8.51
CA ALA A 39 -10.25 -3.25 8.82
C ALA A 39 -9.52 -1.91 8.78
N LEU A 40 -10.19 -0.88 8.26
CA LEU A 40 -9.73 0.51 8.34
C LEU A 40 -10.03 1.04 9.74
N LEU A 41 -9.01 1.50 10.46
CA LEU A 41 -9.20 2.13 11.76
C LEU A 41 -9.69 3.56 11.55
N SER A 42 -10.80 3.90 12.20
CA SER A 42 -11.38 5.24 12.20
C SER A 42 -11.78 5.65 13.62
N ASN A 43 -11.94 6.95 13.85
CA ASN A 43 -12.29 7.48 15.18
C ASN A 43 -13.70 7.09 15.64
N THR A 44 -14.59 6.76 14.70
CA THR A 44 -15.99 6.42 14.98
C THR A 44 -16.20 4.91 14.96
N GLU A 45 -15.97 4.26 13.82
CA GLU A 45 -16.18 2.83 13.64
C GLU A 45 -15.17 2.25 12.65
N ASN A 46 -14.65 1.07 12.96
CA ASN A 46 -13.73 0.36 12.09
C ASN A 46 -14.47 -0.19 10.87
N GLN A 47 -13.98 0.10 9.68
CA GLN A 47 -14.64 -0.33 8.45
C GLN A 47 -13.95 -1.56 7.89
N LEU A 48 -14.70 -2.66 7.77
CA LEU A 48 -14.14 -3.92 7.27
C LEU A 48 -13.85 -3.85 5.77
N PHE A 49 -12.71 -4.41 5.37
CA PHE A 49 -12.39 -4.62 3.96
C PHE A 49 -13.08 -5.88 3.46
N LYS A 50 -13.47 -5.87 2.19
CA LYS A 50 -13.95 -7.05 1.48
C LYS A 50 -12.76 -7.84 0.96
N LYS A 51 -12.70 -9.14 1.24
CA LYS A 51 -11.70 -10.04 0.63
C LYS A 51 -12.07 -10.26 -0.84
N ILE A 52 -11.27 -9.73 -1.77
CA ILE A 52 -11.52 -9.83 -3.22
C ILE A 52 -10.78 -11.01 -3.87
N ASN A 53 -9.74 -11.52 -3.22
CA ASN A 53 -9.03 -12.71 -3.68
C ASN A 53 -8.65 -13.63 -2.50
N PRO A 54 -8.79 -14.97 -2.64
CA PRO A 54 -8.37 -15.92 -1.61
C PRO A 54 -6.88 -15.80 -1.24
N GLY A 55 -6.03 -15.35 -2.16
CA GLY A 55 -4.59 -15.08 -1.95
C GLY A 55 -4.26 -13.87 -1.07
N GLY A 56 -5.26 -13.29 -0.39
CA GLY A 56 -5.07 -12.24 0.62
C GLY A 56 -5.13 -10.81 0.07
N LEU A 57 -5.84 -10.59 -1.03
CA LEU A 57 -6.13 -9.24 -1.50
C LEU A 57 -7.44 -8.75 -0.88
N PHE A 58 -7.38 -7.61 -0.20
CA PHE A 58 -8.49 -6.97 0.49
C PHE A 58 -8.76 -5.60 -0.13
N GLU A 59 -10.04 -5.25 -0.27
CA GLU A 59 -10.48 -4.00 -0.86
C GLU A 59 -11.50 -3.30 0.06
N TRP A 60 -11.26 -2.03 0.35
CA TRP A 60 -12.21 -1.15 1.00
C TRP A 60 -12.66 -0.08 -0.01
N ARG A 61 -13.93 0.32 0.09
CA ARG A 61 -14.50 1.39 -0.74
C ARG A 61 -15.24 2.38 0.14
N GLY A 62 -15.12 3.67 -0.18
CA GLY A 62 -15.86 4.73 0.49
C GLY A 62 -16.04 5.97 -0.38
N LEU A 63 -17.08 6.75 -0.10
CA LEU A 63 -17.36 8.00 -0.84
C LEU A 63 -16.38 9.13 -0.48
N THR A 64 -15.70 9.03 0.65
CA THR A 64 -14.76 10.05 1.16
C THR A 64 -13.42 9.40 1.47
N ALA A 65 -12.33 10.06 1.09
CA ALA A 65 -10.98 9.60 1.43
C ALA A 65 -10.80 9.61 2.96
N PRO A 66 -10.21 8.56 3.55
CA PRO A 66 -9.84 8.63 4.95
C PRO A 66 -8.69 9.62 5.17
N PRO A 67 -8.59 10.19 6.38
CA PRO A 67 -7.48 11.07 6.73
C PRO A 67 -6.15 10.30 6.65
N GLN A 68 -5.16 10.89 5.99
CA GLN A 68 -3.81 10.34 5.89
C GLN A 68 -2.90 10.89 7.01
N PRO A 69 -2.01 10.06 7.60
CA PRO A 69 -1.86 8.65 7.34
C PRO A 69 -2.94 7.81 8.03
N TYR A 70 -3.48 6.82 7.32
CA TYR A 70 -4.49 5.90 7.87
C TYR A 70 -3.84 4.62 8.38
N ARG A 71 -4.47 4.00 9.37
CA ARG A 71 -4.07 2.70 9.93
C ARG A 71 -5.07 1.63 9.54
N VAL A 72 -4.56 0.44 9.29
CA VAL A 72 -5.36 -0.76 9.08
C VAL A 72 -5.06 -1.77 10.19
N ARG A 73 -6.11 -2.41 10.69
CA ARG A 73 -6.01 -3.55 11.59
C ARG A 73 -6.05 -4.82 10.77
N VAL A 74 -4.95 -5.56 10.79
CA VAL A 74 -4.81 -6.86 10.16
C VAL A 74 -5.00 -7.93 11.23
N SER A 75 -5.94 -8.84 11.01
CA SER A 75 -6.23 -9.95 11.92
C SER A 75 -5.81 -11.26 11.28
N GLU A 76 -5.08 -12.07 12.04
CA GLU A 76 -4.52 -13.37 11.66
C GLU A 76 -4.92 -14.39 12.73
N GLY A 77 -6.09 -15.00 12.57
CA GLY A 77 -6.63 -15.91 13.57
C GLY A 77 -6.94 -15.20 14.90
N ILE A 78 -6.19 -15.54 15.95
CA ILE A 78 -6.38 -14.93 17.29
C ILE A 78 -5.55 -13.66 17.50
N ALA A 79 -4.58 -13.37 16.62
CA ALA A 79 -3.74 -12.20 16.71
C ALA A 79 -4.27 -11.07 15.83
N SER A 80 -4.08 -9.83 16.28
CA SER A 80 -4.31 -8.65 15.44
C SER A 80 -3.19 -7.65 15.61
N ARG A 81 -2.86 -6.93 14.54
CA ARG A 81 -1.85 -5.88 14.53
C ARG A 81 -2.38 -4.64 13.82
N ASP A 82 -2.02 -3.49 14.34
CA ASP A 82 -2.33 -2.19 13.75
C ASP A 82 -1.10 -1.72 12.99
N ILE A 83 -1.23 -1.55 11.69
CA ILE A 83 -0.15 -1.13 10.81
C ILE A 83 -0.58 0.07 9.97
N TYR A 84 0.40 0.85 9.54
CA TYR A 84 0.21 1.76 8.42
C TYR A 84 0.31 0.96 7.12
N ASP A 85 -0.56 1.22 6.15
CA ASP A 85 -0.39 0.67 4.81
C ASP A 85 0.94 1.19 4.23
N PRO A 86 1.91 0.32 3.88
CA PRO A 86 3.19 0.75 3.31
C PRO A 86 3.01 1.46 1.96
N TYR A 87 1.96 1.14 1.21
CA TYR A 87 1.69 1.73 -0.10
C TYR A 87 0.96 3.08 -0.03
N GLN A 88 0.70 3.61 1.17
CA GLN A 88 0.18 4.97 1.31
C GLN A 88 1.27 6.05 1.19
N PHE A 89 2.53 5.68 1.39
CA PHE A 89 3.65 6.60 1.33
C PHE A 89 4.22 6.63 -0.09
N PRO A 90 4.42 7.82 -0.69
CA PRO A 90 5.04 7.92 -2.00
C PRO A 90 6.50 7.45 -1.96
N SER A 91 7.04 7.16 -3.14
CA SER A 91 8.47 6.87 -3.28
C SER A 91 9.32 8.03 -2.76
N ASN A 92 10.31 7.72 -1.92
CA ASN A 92 11.25 8.72 -1.39
C ASN A 92 12.35 9.10 -2.41
N ILE A 93 12.37 8.51 -3.60
CA ILE A 93 13.39 8.81 -4.64
C ILE A 93 12.95 10.03 -5.44
N SER A 94 13.75 11.10 -5.42
CA SER A 94 13.45 12.30 -6.21
C SER A 94 13.77 12.10 -7.70
N GLU A 95 13.07 12.84 -8.56
CA GLU A 95 13.36 12.85 -10.02
C GLU A 95 14.80 13.30 -10.32
N GLN A 96 15.33 14.22 -9.51
CA GLN A 96 16.70 14.72 -9.65
C GLN A 96 17.74 13.63 -9.37
N ASP A 97 17.50 12.77 -8.39
CA ASP A 97 18.38 11.65 -8.07
C ASP A 97 18.34 10.59 -9.18
N LEU A 98 17.15 10.31 -9.72
CA LEU A 98 16.99 9.43 -10.88
C LEU A 98 17.73 9.97 -12.11
N TYR A 99 17.65 11.29 -12.35
CA TYR A 99 18.38 11.95 -13.43
C TYR A 99 19.90 11.82 -13.27
N LEU A 100 20.44 12.16 -12.09
CA LEU A 100 21.88 12.07 -11.81
C LEU A 100 22.39 10.63 -11.86
N PHE A 101 21.57 9.67 -11.47
CA PHE A 101 21.89 8.26 -11.62
C PHE A 101 22.00 7.86 -13.10
N GLY A 102 21.04 8.30 -13.94
CA GLY A 102 21.06 8.07 -15.38
C GLY A 102 22.29 8.67 -16.09
N GLU A 103 22.81 9.80 -15.61
CA GLU A 103 24.05 10.41 -16.10
C GLU A 103 25.33 9.76 -15.54
N GLY A 104 25.23 8.83 -14.58
CA GLY A 104 26.40 8.27 -13.88
C GLY A 104 27.11 9.26 -12.95
N ARG A 105 26.41 10.33 -12.53
CA ARG A 105 26.96 11.45 -11.74
C ARG A 105 26.49 11.47 -10.28
N LEU A 106 25.69 10.49 -9.87
CA LEU A 106 25.20 10.38 -8.49
C LEU A 106 26.30 9.85 -7.54
N ASN A 107 27.29 10.71 -7.24
CA ASN A 107 28.45 10.39 -6.40
C ASN A 107 28.10 10.03 -4.95
N GLN A 108 26.89 10.38 -4.50
CA GLN A 108 26.38 10.14 -3.15
C GLN A 108 25.17 9.19 -3.16
N GLY A 109 25.08 8.31 -4.16
CA GLY A 109 23.92 7.42 -4.34
C GLY A 109 23.62 6.52 -3.13
N TYR A 110 24.61 6.26 -2.27
CA TYR A 110 24.42 5.52 -1.01
C TYR A 110 23.50 6.22 0.00
N ARG A 111 23.27 7.53 -0.13
CA ARG A 111 22.30 8.28 0.69
C ARG A 111 20.85 8.07 0.24
N MET A 112 20.65 7.42 -0.90
CA MET A 112 19.36 7.27 -1.57
C MET A 112 19.04 5.78 -1.80
N PHE A 113 20.00 5.01 -2.30
CA PHE A 113 19.87 3.57 -2.48
C PHE A 113 20.17 2.82 -1.18
N GLY A 114 19.57 1.64 -1.01
CA GLY A 114 19.73 0.79 0.17
C GLY A 114 18.54 0.87 1.13
N SER A 115 18.80 0.67 2.43
CA SER A 115 17.81 0.78 3.49
C SER A 115 18.07 2.04 4.29
N HIS A 116 17.06 2.89 4.39
CA HIS A 116 17.10 4.16 5.13
C HIS A 116 15.97 4.15 6.16
N SER A 117 16.29 4.54 7.39
CA SER A 117 15.38 4.55 8.54
C SER A 117 14.61 5.86 8.65
#